data_AF-A0A4Q2DNN5-F1
#
_entry.id   AF-A0A4Q2DNN5-F1
#
_cell.length_a   1.000
_cell.length_b   1.000
_cell.length_c   1.000
_cell.angle_alpha   90.00
_cell.angle_beta   90.00
_cell.angle_gamma   90.00
#
_symmetry.space_group_name_H-M   'P 1'
#
loop_
_entity.id
_entity.type
_entity.pdbx_description
1 polymer ?
#
loop_
_entity_poly.entity_id
_entity_poly.type
_entity_poly.pdbx_seq_one_letter_code
_entity_poly.pdbx_strand_id
1 'polypeptide(L)'
;MGALAPIQDNLLLLSKLELVLSSPMVSGDWNDPIDCFSFAPRLRHVMLRAPAPALNLPWAQLETFRDHTGDHYKKLVDSQARELRVIVCFLIDTDQFPSHILSATNIHTLRFGFSIAGLLIQQHLDQLTLPMLRDLDIRWGHRDFPAVYGTVIQLIRRSGCSLDRLILDRAGDEDMDDFRTMLSLCPDLTELAIQVMAKENLLELVPCANRPDSFVLPKLKFLTLFLIESVAGREDNGIPEALKHLMQERMEDLTSHGQGRRLEELRLILQLPPIIEDSLVLPNLQRWLANPDEPIAPPEGFHFMMNLFTRWSRTLERDPVWIRNEERQSKRIAPLLSLHRTLNALERQDLSKLGLQALISSGIPYLLREIANPQEPIPMEFIFRFRKRAKFLLDNWKAPLIASVRACSTCSSWQFYWDTVAVVRYPRIQESDEDIWKSIVQTHRLAPASLWVY
;
A
#
# COMPACT_ATOMS: atom_id res chain seq x y z
N MET A 1 -20.13 -28.20 -18.21
CA MET A 1 -20.98 -28.40 -17.00
C MET A 1 -20.40 -29.30 -15.91
N GLY A 2 -19.53 -30.28 -16.19
CA GLY A 2 -19.09 -31.27 -15.18
C GLY A 2 -18.43 -30.71 -13.90
N ALA A 3 -17.76 -29.56 -13.98
CA ALA A 3 -17.09 -28.95 -12.82
C ALA A 3 -18.06 -28.36 -11.78
N LEU A 4 -19.31 -28.03 -12.16
CA LEU A 4 -20.31 -27.42 -11.28
C LEU A 4 -21.37 -28.41 -10.79
N ALA A 5 -21.34 -29.66 -11.26
CA ALA A 5 -22.25 -30.72 -10.81
C ALA A 5 -22.28 -30.88 -9.26
N PRO A 6 -21.15 -30.81 -8.53
CA PRO A 6 -21.15 -31.00 -7.07
C PRO A 6 -21.91 -29.92 -6.29
N ILE A 7 -22.14 -28.74 -6.87
CA ILE A 7 -22.78 -27.61 -6.18
C ILE A 7 -24.24 -27.42 -6.60
N GLN A 8 -24.74 -28.15 -7.61
CA GLN A 8 -26.05 -27.93 -8.21
C GLN A 8 -27.19 -28.06 -7.19
N ASP A 9 -27.14 -29.08 -6.33
CA ASP A 9 -28.16 -29.31 -5.29
C ASP A 9 -28.14 -28.25 -4.18
N ASN A 10 -27.02 -27.54 -4.04
CA ASN A 10 -26.82 -26.52 -3.01
C ASN A 10 -27.06 -25.08 -3.51
N LEU A 11 -27.37 -24.89 -4.80
CA LEU A 11 -27.57 -23.54 -5.39
C LEU A 11 -28.66 -22.73 -4.68
N LEU A 12 -29.72 -23.39 -4.21
CA LEU A 12 -30.81 -22.74 -3.49
C LEU A 12 -30.39 -22.17 -2.13
N LEU A 13 -29.31 -22.69 -1.55
CA LEU A 13 -28.74 -22.26 -0.27
C LEU A 13 -27.54 -21.33 -0.43
N LEU A 14 -27.00 -21.18 -1.64
CA LEU A 14 -25.80 -20.43 -1.92
C LEU A 14 -26.02 -18.93 -1.65
N SER A 15 -25.39 -18.40 -0.61
CA SER A 15 -25.44 -16.96 -0.26
C SER A 15 -24.20 -16.18 -0.68
N LYS A 16 -23.07 -16.87 -0.83
CA LYS A 16 -21.77 -16.31 -1.19
C LYS A 16 -21.12 -17.17 -2.26
N LEU A 17 -20.66 -16.53 -3.33
CA LEU A 17 -19.89 -17.14 -4.41
C LEU A 17 -18.50 -16.50 -4.47
N GLU A 18 -17.46 -17.31 -4.31
CA GLU A 18 -16.07 -16.92 -4.59
C GLU A 18 -15.57 -17.81 -5.73
N LEU A 19 -15.40 -17.21 -6.91
CA LEU A 19 -14.91 -17.90 -8.09
C LEU A 19 -13.46 -17.49 -8.37
N VAL A 20 -12.56 -18.45 -8.18
CA VAL A 20 -11.13 -18.31 -8.47
C VAL A 20 -10.80 -19.30 -9.57
N LEU A 21 -10.60 -18.81 -10.79
CA LEU A 21 -10.16 -19.64 -11.90
C LEU A 21 -8.63 -19.62 -11.93
N SER A 22 -8.03 -20.76 -11.62
CA SER A 22 -6.59 -20.93 -11.64
C SER A 22 -6.12 -20.97 -13.10
N SER A 23 -5.53 -19.85 -13.55
CA SER A 23 -4.91 -19.67 -14.87
C SER A 23 -5.92 -19.46 -16.03
N PRO A 24 -5.58 -18.62 -17.04
CA PRO A 24 -6.14 -18.73 -18.38
C PRO A 24 -5.67 -20.06 -18.97
N MET A 25 -6.26 -21.16 -18.50
CA MET A 25 -5.99 -22.50 -19.00
C MET A 25 -6.50 -22.59 -20.43
N VAL A 26 -5.61 -22.22 -21.36
CA VAL A 26 -5.69 -22.46 -22.80
C VAL A 26 -6.90 -21.76 -23.42
N SER A 27 -6.70 -21.20 -24.60
CA SER A 27 -7.72 -20.55 -25.44
C SER A 27 -8.80 -21.52 -25.95
N GLY A 28 -9.23 -22.49 -25.14
CA GLY A 28 -10.45 -23.23 -25.37
C GLY A 28 -11.60 -22.28 -25.07
N ASP A 29 -12.20 -21.74 -26.12
CA ASP A 29 -13.38 -20.89 -26.11
C ASP A 29 -14.43 -21.41 -25.11
N TRP A 30 -14.46 -20.83 -23.90
CA TRP A 30 -15.60 -20.95 -23.01
C TRP A 30 -16.70 -20.02 -23.54
N ASN A 31 -17.24 -20.35 -24.72
CA ASN A 31 -18.34 -19.60 -25.33
C ASN A 31 -19.66 -19.85 -24.59
N ASP A 32 -19.77 -20.96 -23.86
CA ASP A 32 -20.98 -21.29 -23.12
C ASP A 32 -21.05 -20.50 -21.81
N PRO A 33 -22.09 -19.68 -21.61
CA PRO A 33 -22.28 -18.94 -20.37
C PRO A 33 -22.55 -19.89 -19.20
N ILE A 34 -22.09 -19.51 -18.00
CA ILE A 34 -22.38 -20.25 -16.77
C ILE A 34 -23.67 -19.70 -16.18
N ASP A 35 -24.77 -20.42 -16.44
CA ASP A 35 -26.13 -19.95 -16.13
C ASP A 35 -26.71 -20.47 -14.80
N CYS A 36 -26.09 -21.48 -14.20
CA CYS A 36 -26.65 -22.17 -13.03
C CYS A 36 -26.83 -21.24 -11.81
N PHE A 37 -26.04 -20.17 -11.71
CA PHE A 37 -26.12 -19.24 -10.58
C PHE A 37 -27.33 -18.30 -10.65
N SER A 38 -27.94 -18.12 -11.83
CA SER A 38 -29.18 -17.32 -11.98
C SER A 38 -30.33 -17.87 -11.12
N PHE A 39 -30.29 -19.17 -10.78
CA PHE A 39 -31.26 -19.86 -9.92
C PHE A 39 -30.88 -19.89 -8.44
N ALA A 40 -29.90 -19.09 -7.99
CA ALA A 40 -29.51 -19.00 -6.59
C ALA A 40 -30.22 -17.83 -5.87
N PRO A 41 -31.46 -17.99 -5.35
CA PRO A 41 -32.26 -16.89 -4.78
C PRO A 41 -31.68 -16.28 -3.50
N ARG A 42 -30.70 -16.95 -2.88
CA ARG A 42 -30.03 -16.47 -1.67
C ARG A 42 -28.70 -15.80 -1.95
N LEU A 43 -28.23 -15.79 -3.20
CA LEU A 43 -26.91 -15.24 -3.54
C LEU A 43 -26.91 -13.73 -3.35
N ARG A 44 -26.09 -13.25 -2.41
CA ARG A 44 -25.95 -11.82 -2.05
C ARG A 44 -24.53 -11.31 -2.26
N HIS A 45 -23.53 -12.19 -2.14
CA HIS A 45 -22.12 -11.80 -2.21
C HIS A 45 -21.39 -12.56 -3.31
N VAL A 46 -20.74 -11.83 -4.21
CA VAL A 46 -19.98 -12.41 -5.32
C VAL A 46 -18.58 -11.82 -5.34
N MET A 47 -17.57 -12.69 -5.54
CA MET A 47 -16.19 -12.31 -5.79
C MET A 47 -15.61 -13.11 -6.96
N LEU A 48 -15.16 -12.42 -8.00
CA LEU A 48 -14.54 -12.97 -9.21
C LEU A 48 -13.06 -12.56 -9.26
N ARG A 49 -12.15 -13.55 -9.27
CA ARG A 49 -10.68 -13.32 -9.25
C ARG A 49 -9.95 -13.59 -10.56
N ALA A 50 -10.67 -13.93 -11.62
CA ALA A 50 -10.09 -14.30 -12.91
C ALA A 50 -11.11 -14.09 -14.02
N PRO A 51 -10.68 -13.83 -15.27
CA PRO A 51 -11.55 -13.70 -16.44
C PRO A 51 -12.50 -14.89 -16.47
N ALA A 52 -13.76 -14.64 -16.16
CA ALA A 52 -14.78 -15.66 -16.15
C ALA A 52 -15.47 -15.67 -17.52
N PRO A 53 -15.92 -16.84 -18.00
CA PRO A 53 -16.88 -16.86 -19.09
C PRO A 53 -18.12 -16.06 -18.70
N ALA A 54 -18.97 -15.73 -19.68
CA ALA A 54 -20.20 -14.99 -19.43
C ALA A 54 -21.00 -15.62 -18.26
N LEU A 55 -20.98 -14.96 -17.11
CA LEU A 55 -21.70 -15.39 -15.92
C LEU A 55 -23.10 -14.76 -15.91
N ASN A 56 -24.12 -15.59 -15.72
CA ASN A 56 -25.47 -15.13 -15.44
C ASN A 56 -25.73 -15.25 -13.94
N LEU A 57 -25.61 -14.10 -13.27
CA LEU A 57 -25.85 -13.96 -11.83
C LEU A 57 -27.23 -13.34 -11.59
N PRO A 58 -27.81 -13.55 -10.40
CA PRO A 58 -29.04 -12.88 -9.99
C PRO A 58 -28.69 -11.45 -9.55
N TRP A 59 -28.31 -10.60 -10.51
CA TRP A 59 -27.68 -9.30 -10.29
C TRP A 59 -28.50 -8.38 -9.37
N ALA A 60 -29.82 -8.33 -9.56
CA ALA A 60 -30.71 -7.41 -8.86
C ALA A 60 -30.75 -7.57 -7.32
N GLN A 61 -30.40 -8.75 -6.81
CA GLN A 61 -30.41 -9.06 -5.36
C GLN A 61 -29.02 -9.00 -4.71
N LEU A 62 -27.96 -8.65 -5.45
CA LEU A 62 -26.61 -8.61 -4.89
C LEU A 62 -26.45 -7.46 -3.90
N GLU A 63 -25.80 -7.75 -2.77
CA GLU A 63 -25.42 -6.78 -1.74
C GLU A 63 -23.93 -6.42 -1.84
N THR A 64 -23.09 -7.38 -2.27
CA THR A 64 -21.64 -7.19 -2.42
C THR A 64 -21.18 -7.79 -3.73
N PHE A 65 -20.52 -6.97 -4.53
CA PHE A 65 -19.92 -7.39 -5.78
C PHE A 65 -18.44 -7.03 -5.82
N ARG A 66 -17.61 -8.02 -6.12
CA ARG A 66 -16.17 -7.85 -6.33
C ARG A 66 -15.77 -8.52 -7.64
N ASP A 67 -15.18 -7.76 -8.54
CA ASP A 67 -14.74 -8.25 -9.84
C ASP A 67 -13.36 -7.72 -10.18
N HIS A 68 -12.40 -8.62 -10.26
CA HIS A 68 -11.01 -8.27 -10.61
C HIS A 68 -10.73 -8.33 -12.11
N THR A 69 -11.73 -8.60 -12.94
CA THR A 69 -11.63 -8.64 -14.40
C THR A 69 -12.23 -7.39 -15.02
N GLY A 70 -13.34 -6.91 -14.44
CA GLY A 70 -14.01 -5.68 -14.83
C GLY A 70 -15.15 -5.88 -15.84
N ASP A 71 -15.28 -7.08 -16.38
CA ASP A 71 -16.20 -7.39 -17.49
C ASP A 71 -17.68 -7.32 -17.09
N HIS A 72 -17.96 -7.42 -15.79
CA HIS A 72 -19.32 -7.60 -15.29
C HIS A 72 -19.93 -6.33 -14.71
N TYR A 73 -19.14 -5.26 -14.60
CA TYR A 73 -19.59 -4.02 -13.96
C TYR A 73 -20.82 -3.42 -14.65
N LYS A 74 -20.83 -3.38 -15.99
CA LYS A 74 -21.99 -2.90 -16.76
C LYS A 74 -23.26 -3.71 -16.48
N LYS A 75 -23.18 -5.05 -16.49
CA LYS A 75 -24.32 -5.93 -16.19
C LYS A 75 -24.87 -5.69 -14.78
N LEU A 76 -24.00 -5.46 -13.80
CA LEU A 76 -24.39 -5.12 -12.44
C LEU A 76 -25.18 -3.81 -12.40
N VAL A 77 -24.70 -2.76 -13.06
CA VAL A 77 -25.37 -1.45 -13.10
C VAL A 77 -26.70 -1.54 -13.84
N ASP A 78 -26.73 -2.17 -15.01
CA ASP A 78 -27.92 -2.33 -15.84
C ASP A 78 -29.03 -3.12 -15.11
N SER A 79 -28.66 -3.99 -14.18
CA SER A 79 -29.62 -4.76 -13.38
C SER A 79 -30.36 -3.95 -12.31
N GLN A 80 -29.93 -2.72 -12.02
CA GLN A 80 -30.49 -1.86 -10.97
C GLN A 80 -30.58 -2.55 -9.60
N ALA A 81 -29.50 -3.20 -9.17
CA ALA A 81 -29.42 -3.89 -7.88
C ALA A 81 -29.64 -2.92 -6.70
N ARG A 82 -30.86 -2.93 -6.15
CA ARG A 82 -31.29 -1.99 -5.09
C ARG A 82 -30.63 -2.25 -3.75
N GLU A 83 -30.30 -3.51 -3.47
CA GLU A 83 -29.66 -3.93 -2.22
C GLU A 83 -28.14 -3.79 -2.23
N LEU A 84 -27.56 -3.29 -3.32
CA LEU A 84 -26.13 -3.21 -3.51
C LEU A 84 -25.50 -2.19 -2.55
N ARG A 85 -24.51 -2.65 -1.77
CA ARG A 85 -23.83 -1.86 -0.73
C ARG A 85 -22.34 -1.66 -1.01
N VAL A 86 -21.71 -2.67 -1.61
CA VAL A 86 -20.26 -2.72 -1.84
C VAL A 86 -19.98 -3.09 -3.28
N ILE A 87 -19.23 -2.23 -3.98
CA ILE A 87 -18.68 -2.49 -5.31
C ILE A 87 -17.16 -2.40 -5.22
N VAL A 88 -16.47 -3.44 -5.68
CA VAL A 88 -15.01 -3.43 -5.87
C VAL A 88 -14.73 -3.97 -7.27
N CYS A 89 -14.37 -3.11 -8.21
CA CYS A 89 -14.12 -3.52 -9.59
C CYS A 89 -12.72 -3.12 -10.05
N PHE A 90 -12.09 -3.97 -10.84
CA PHE A 90 -10.85 -3.66 -11.54
C PHE A 90 -11.13 -3.68 -13.03
N LEU A 91 -11.25 -2.51 -13.65
CA LEU A 91 -11.63 -2.39 -15.06
C LEU A 91 -10.39 -2.39 -15.94
N ILE A 92 -10.22 -3.49 -16.67
CA ILE A 92 -9.18 -3.67 -17.68
C ILE A 92 -9.87 -3.55 -19.04
N ASP A 93 -9.44 -2.62 -19.88
CA ASP A 93 -9.86 -2.49 -21.29
C ASP A 93 -11.39 -2.50 -21.54
N THR A 94 -12.17 -1.94 -20.61
CA THR A 94 -13.62 -1.86 -20.78
C THR A 94 -14.01 -0.59 -21.53
N ASP A 95 -14.30 -0.72 -22.83
CA ASP A 95 -14.94 0.36 -23.62
C ASP A 95 -16.41 0.59 -23.22
N GLN A 96 -16.95 -0.27 -22.36
CA GLN A 96 -18.37 -0.34 -22.07
C GLN A 96 -18.68 0.08 -20.64
N PHE A 97 -18.65 1.38 -20.38
CA PHE A 97 -19.35 1.92 -19.22
C PHE A 97 -20.87 1.88 -19.47
N PRO A 98 -21.67 1.67 -18.41
CA PRO A 98 -23.11 1.81 -18.52
C PRO A 98 -23.44 3.26 -18.90
N SER A 99 -24.40 3.43 -19.82
CA SER A 99 -24.89 4.75 -20.24
C SER A 99 -25.94 5.34 -19.30
N HIS A 100 -26.32 4.59 -18.26
CA HIS A 100 -27.35 4.96 -17.32
C HIS A 100 -26.75 5.54 -16.04
N ILE A 101 -27.39 6.62 -15.55
CA ILE A 101 -27.11 7.23 -14.25
C ILE A 101 -27.36 6.17 -13.17
N LEU A 102 -26.29 5.76 -12.48
CA LEU A 102 -26.41 4.91 -11.30
C LEU A 102 -26.73 5.79 -10.10
N SER A 103 -28.01 5.84 -9.75
CA SER A 103 -28.47 6.41 -8.49
C SER A 103 -28.78 5.28 -7.51
N ALA A 104 -27.84 5.01 -6.61
CA ALA A 104 -27.96 3.90 -5.66
C ALA A 104 -27.86 4.42 -4.22
N THR A 105 -28.95 4.30 -3.48
CA THR A 105 -29.06 4.86 -2.13
C THR A 105 -28.33 4.05 -1.08
N ASN A 106 -27.95 2.79 -1.35
CA ASN A 106 -27.41 1.87 -0.35
C ASN A 106 -25.90 1.63 -0.47
N ILE A 107 -25.26 2.11 -1.55
CA ILE A 107 -23.84 1.91 -1.77
C ILE A 107 -23.05 2.77 -0.79
N HIS A 108 -22.31 2.12 0.11
CA HIS A 108 -21.42 2.77 1.07
C HIS A 108 -19.94 2.59 0.74
N THR A 109 -19.61 1.63 -0.13
CA THR A 109 -18.22 1.39 -0.56
C THR A 109 -18.15 1.26 -2.07
N LEU A 110 -17.35 2.12 -2.69
CA LEU A 110 -17.06 2.10 -4.12
C LEU A 110 -15.54 2.07 -4.30
N ARG A 111 -15.04 0.98 -4.87
CA ARG A 111 -13.62 0.85 -5.19
C ARG A 111 -13.43 0.50 -6.64
N PHE A 112 -12.59 1.26 -7.29
CA PHE A 112 -12.21 1.02 -8.66
C PHE A 112 -10.69 1.03 -8.82
N GLY A 113 -10.18 -0.02 -9.48
CA GLY A 113 -8.88 0.02 -10.12
C GLY A 113 -9.07 0.06 -11.64
N PHE A 114 -8.27 0.84 -12.36
CA PHE A 114 -8.37 0.93 -13.82
C PHE A 114 -7.02 0.84 -14.53
N SER A 115 -7.02 0.20 -15.70
CA SER A 115 -5.91 0.24 -16.66
C SER A 115 -6.24 1.07 -17.92
N ILE A 116 -7.44 1.63 -18.01
CA ILE A 116 -7.98 2.36 -19.17
C ILE A 116 -7.73 3.87 -19.10
N ALA A 117 -8.05 4.58 -20.19
CA ALA A 117 -7.98 6.04 -20.28
C ALA A 117 -8.85 6.75 -19.23
N GLY A 118 -8.27 7.74 -18.53
CA GLY A 118 -8.91 8.43 -17.41
C GLY A 118 -10.24 9.13 -17.74
N LEU A 119 -10.40 9.62 -18.97
CA LEU A 119 -11.58 10.37 -19.39
C LEU A 119 -12.89 9.56 -19.28
N LEU A 120 -12.87 8.28 -19.64
CA LEU A 120 -14.08 7.43 -19.59
C LEU A 120 -14.57 7.25 -18.15
N ILE A 121 -13.63 7.12 -17.22
CA ILE A 121 -13.92 6.98 -15.81
C ILE A 121 -14.47 8.27 -15.24
N GLN A 122 -13.89 9.41 -15.60
CA GLN A 122 -14.42 10.71 -15.21
C GLN A 122 -15.88 10.86 -15.65
N GLN A 123 -16.17 10.61 -16.93
CA GLN A 123 -17.52 10.64 -17.48
C GLN A 123 -18.48 9.69 -16.75
N HIS A 124 -17.99 8.51 -16.36
CA HIS A 124 -18.78 7.56 -15.60
C HIS A 124 -19.03 8.04 -14.17
N LEU A 125 -18.01 8.53 -13.48
CA LEU A 125 -18.13 9.09 -12.13
C LEU A 125 -19.09 10.29 -12.11
N ASP A 126 -19.14 11.09 -13.17
CA ASP A 126 -20.07 12.21 -13.32
C ASP A 126 -21.55 11.78 -13.36
N GLN A 127 -21.82 10.51 -13.69
CA GLN A 127 -23.16 9.93 -13.75
C GLN A 127 -23.58 9.24 -12.44
N LEU A 128 -22.71 9.17 -11.43
CA LEU A 128 -23.02 8.47 -10.18
C LEU A 128 -23.67 9.38 -9.13
N THR A 129 -24.74 8.94 -8.48
CA THR A 129 -25.31 9.63 -7.30
C THR A 129 -25.44 8.64 -6.15
N LEU A 130 -24.58 8.78 -5.13
CA LEU A 130 -24.35 7.77 -4.09
C LEU A 130 -24.43 8.39 -2.68
N PRO A 131 -25.64 8.69 -2.17
CA PRO A 131 -25.81 9.47 -0.94
C PRO A 131 -25.31 8.79 0.34
N MET A 132 -25.15 7.46 0.34
CA MET A 132 -24.61 6.71 1.49
C MET A 132 -23.12 6.37 1.36
N LEU A 133 -22.43 6.89 0.34
CA LEU A 133 -21.02 6.60 0.09
C LEU A 133 -20.14 7.09 1.25
N ARG A 134 -19.32 6.20 1.80
CA ARG A 134 -18.38 6.49 2.90
C ARG A 134 -16.94 6.07 2.60
N ASP A 135 -16.75 5.07 1.75
CA ASP A 135 -15.44 4.53 1.37
C ASP A 135 -15.30 4.63 -0.16
N LEU A 136 -14.40 5.52 -0.60
CA LEU A 136 -14.04 5.71 -1.99
C LEU A 136 -12.57 5.37 -2.22
N ASP A 137 -12.30 4.42 -3.12
CA ASP A 137 -10.94 4.03 -3.54
C ASP A 137 -10.87 4.07 -5.07
N ILE A 138 -10.09 4.98 -5.63
CA ILE A 138 -9.89 5.13 -7.07
C ILE A 138 -8.40 4.95 -7.32
N ARG A 139 -8.02 3.92 -8.08
CA ARG A 139 -6.63 3.63 -8.45
C ARG A 139 -6.50 3.47 -9.95
N TRP A 140 -5.41 3.96 -10.51
CA TRP A 140 -5.21 3.95 -11.95
C TRP A 140 -3.75 3.75 -12.31
N GLY A 141 -3.52 2.94 -13.35
CA GLY A 141 -2.20 2.58 -13.83
C GLY A 141 -1.55 3.60 -14.77
N HIS A 142 -2.31 4.50 -15.40
CA HIS A 142 -1.80 5.47 -16.38
C HIS A 142 -1.44 6.83 -15.76
N ARG A 143 -0.66 7.66 -16.46
CA ARG A 143 -0.28 9.01 -15.99
C ARG A 143 -1.28 10.12 -16.36
N ASP A 144 -2.25 9.81 -17.20
CA ASP A 144 -3.07 10.82 -17.88
C ASP A 144 -4.50 10.87 -17.36
N PHE A 145 -4.68 10.84 -16.03
CA PHE A 145 -5.99 11.09 -15.44
C PHE A 145 -6.12 12.59 -15.12
N PRO A 146 -6.85 13.38 -15.92
CA PRO A 146 -7.00 14.80 -15.63
C PRO A 146 -7.94 15.00 -14.42
N ALA A 147 -7.49 15.79 -13.45
CA ALA A 147 -8.30 16.37 -12.37
C ALA A 147 -9.17 15.38 -11.56
N VAL A 148 -8.53 14.41 -10.89
CA VAL A 148 -9.25 13.48 -10.01
C VAL A 148 -9.94 14.21 -8.85
N TYR A 149 -9.33 15.25 -8.27
CA TYR A 149 -9.93 15.99 -7.16
C TYR A 149 -11.20 16.70 -7.61
N GLY A 150 -11.18 17.36 -8.77
CA GLY A 150 -12.38 17.97 -9.37
C GLY A 150 -13.52 16.97 -9.56
N THR A 151 -13.20 15.78 -10.07
CA THR A 151 -14.18 14.69 -10.27
C THR A 151 -14.77 14.20 -8.94
N VAL A 152 -13.92 14.00 -7.93
CA VAL A 152 -14.34 13.57 -6.58
C VAL A 152 -15.18 14.64 -5.89
N ILE A 153 -14.82 15.92 -6.00
CA ILE A 153 -15.60 17.06 -5.49
C ILE A 153 -17.01 17.05 -6.07
N GLN A 154 -17.13 16.87 -7.39
CA GLN A 154 -18.44 16.84 -8.06
C GLN A 154 -19.27 15.65 -7.59
N LEU A 155 -18.66 14.47 -7.45
CA LEU A 155 -19.31 13.28 -6.90
C LEU A 155 -19.86 13.53 -5.49
N ILE A 156 -19.04 14.10 -4.59
CA ILE A 156 -19.44 14.38 -3.22
C ILE A 156 -20.59 15.39 -3.18
N ARG A 157 -20.46 16.51 -3.90
CA ARG A 157 -21.49 17.56 -3.94
C ARG A 157 -22.81 17.05 -4.50
N ARG A 158 -22.76 16.28 -5.60
CA ARG A 158 -23.95 15.70 -6.23
C ARG A 158 -24.61 14.64 -5.35
N SER A 159 -23.81 13.83 -4.67
CA SER A 159 -24.31 12.77 -3.80
C SER A 159 -24.74 13.27 -2.42
N GLY A 160 -24.24 14.43 -1.97
CA GLY A 160 -24.45 14.92 -0.62
C GLY A 160 -23.87 13.99 0.45
N CYS A 161 -22.84 13.22 0.12
CA CYS A 161 -22.22 12.25 1.03
C CYS A 161 -21.06 12.87 1.84
N SER A 162 -20.64 12.18 2.89
CA SER A 162 -19.43 12.50 3.68
C SER A 162 -18.57 11.24 3.76
N LEU A 163 -17.30 11.34 3.36
CA LEU A 163 -16.40 10.20 3.27
C LEU A 163 -15.67 9.97 4.60
N ASP A 164 -15.69 8.72 5.06
CA ASP A 164 -14.88 8.23 6.16
C ASP A 164 -13.49 7.79 5.67
N ARG A 165 -13.39 7.36 4.40
CA ARG A 165 -12.16 6.87 3.77
C ARG A 165 -12.07 7.31 2.31
N LEU A 166 -10.91 7.83 1.93
CA LEU A 166 -10.59 8.26 0.57
C LEU A 166 -9.20 7.78 0.16
N ILE A 167 -9.11 7.06 -0.96
CA ILE A 167 -7.86 6.59 -1.54
C ILE A 167 -7.79 7.00 -3.01
N LEU A 168 -6.73 7.72 -3.38
CA LEU A 168 -6.44 8.23 -4.71
C LEU A 168 -4.95 7.96 -5.04
N ASP A 169 -4.68 7.07 -5.99
CA ASP A 169 -3.31 6.56 -6.24
C ASP A 169 -2.41 7.55 -7.02
N ARG A 170 -2.95 8.36 -7.94
CA ARG A 170 -2.11 9.15 -8.86
C ARG A 170 -2.66 10.51 -9.35
N ALA A 171 -2.91 11.47 -8.47
CA ALA A 171 -3.38 12.79 -8.89
C ALA A 171 -2.45 13.40 -9.96
N GLY A 172 -3.03 13.92 -11.05
CA GLY A 172 -2.25 14.61 -12.09
C GLY A 172 -1.63 15.91 -11.57
N ASP A 173 -1.16 16.78 -12.47
CA ASP A 173 -0.84 18.17 -12.13
C ASP A 173 -2.15 18.89 -11.75
N GLU A 174 -2.61 18.67 -10.52
CA GLU A 174 -3.89 19.14 -10.00
C GLU A 174 -3.74 20.41 -9.21
N ASP A 175 -4.78 21.23 -9.25
CA ASP A 175 -4.83 22.49 -8.53
C ASP A 175 -4.86 22.23 -7.02
N MET A 176 -4.00 22.95 -6.29
CA MET A 176 -3.99 22.95 -4.83
C MET A 176 -5.34 23.40 -4.24
N ASP A 177 -6.06 24.27 -4.94
CA ASP A 177 -7.37 24.73 -4.52
C ASP A 177 -8.43 23.63 -4.62
N ASP A 178 -8.33 22.73 -5.62
CA ASP A 178 -9.18 21.54 -5.70
C ASP A 178 -8.84 20.56 -4.57
N PHE A 179 -7.56 20.34 -4.28
CA PHE A 179 -7.16 19.50 -3.15
C PHE A 179 -7.75 20.00 -1.82
N ARG A 180 -7.63 21.31 -1.55
CA ARG A 180 -8.22 21.96 -0.36
C ARG A 180 -9.74 21.83 -0.34
N THR A 181 -10.39 22.11 -1.47
CA THR A 181 -11.84 22.00 -1.60
C THR A 181 -12.31 20.57 -1.31
N MET A 182 -11.63 19.57 -1.83
CA MET A 182 -11.94 18.16 -1.58
C MET A 182 -11.83 17.82 -0.09
N LEU A 183 -10.74 18.23 0.57
CA LEU A 183 -10.56 17.99 2.01
C LEU A 183 -11.66 18.68 2.85
N SER A 184 -12.06 19.89 2.47
CA SER A 184 -13.13 20.64 3.15
C SER A 184 -14.49 19.94 3.12
N LEU A 185 -14.75 19.14 2.08
CA LEU A 185 -15.99 18.38 1.92
C LEU A 185 -16.00 17.06 2.70
N CYS A 186 -14.85 16.63 3.24
CA CYS A 186 -14.70 15.37 3.96
C CYS A 186 -14.24 15.58 5.41
N PRO A 187 -14.99 16.30 6.27
CA PRO A 187 -14.58 16.58 7.64
C PRO A 187 -14.49 15.31 8.52
N ASP A 188 -15.18 14.24 8.12
CA ASP A 188 -15.25 12.98 8.86
C ASP A 188 -14.13 11.99 8.52
N LEU A 189 -13.21 12.37 7.64
CA LEU A 189 -12.21 11.48 7.09
C LEU A 189 -11.30 10.87 8.17
N THR A 190 -11.26 9.54 8.19
CA THR A 190 -10.44 8.74 9.11
C THR A 190 -9.23 8.12 8.43
N GLU A 191 -9.31 7.87 7.13
CA GLU A 191 -8.22 7.33 6.30
C GLU A 191 -8.13 8.11 5.00
N LEU A 192 -6.93 8.65 4.73
CA LEU A 192 -6.58 9.35 3.50
C LEU A 192 -5.39 8.65 2.86
N ALA A 193 -5.49 8.30 1.59
CA ALA A 193 -4.35 7.87 0.80
C ALA A 193 -4.27 8.72 -0.47
N ILE A 194 -3.16 9.43 -0.67
CA ILE A 194 -2.99 10.36 -1.79
C ILE A 194 -1.57 10.33 -2.31
N GLN A 195 -1.41 10.74 -3.56
CA GLN A 195 -0.11 10.99 -4.14
C GLN A 195 0.44 12.34 -3.68
N VAL A 196 1.74 12.37 -3.35
CA VAL A 196 2.45 13.60 -3.01
C VAL A 196 3.06 14.16 -4.28
N MET A 197 2.49 15.28 -4.75
CA MET A 197 2.97 15.97 -5.95
C MET A 197 3.94 17.09 -5.61
N ALA A 198 3.67 17.81 -4.51
CA ALA A 198 4.45 18.94 -4.05
C ALA A 198 4.52 19.01 -2.52
N LYS A 199 5.47 19.78 -1.98
CA LYS A 199 5.58 20.01 -0.52
C LYS A 199 4.34 20.71 0.03
N GLU A 200 3.68 21.53 -0.78
CA GLU A 200 2.47 22.26 -0.44
C GLU A 200 1.34 21.29 -0.07
N ASN A 201 1.17 20.17 -0.79
CA ASN A 201 0.18 19.14 -0.44
C ASN A 201 0.38 18.62 0.99
N LEU A 202 1.64 18.42 1.40
CA LEU A 202 1.97 17.94 2.74
C LEU A 202 1.72 19.01 3.79
N LEU A 203 2.07 20.27 3.50
CA LEU A 203 1.87 21.39 4.42
C LEU A 203 0.39 21.67 4.67
N GLU A 204 -0.50 21.43 3.70
CA GLU A 204 -1.96 21.52 3.91
C GLU A 204 -2.49 20.47 4.89
N LEU A 205 -1.82 19.32 4.99
CA LEU A 205 -2.18 18.28 5.96
C LEU A 205 -1.67 18.61 7.37
N VAL A 206 -0.82 19.61 7.53
CA VAL A 206 -0.33 20.06 8.83
C VAL A 206 -1.37 20.98 9.48
N PRO A 207 -1.86 20.68 10.70
CA PRO A 207 -2.71 21.62 11.43
C PRO A 207 -1.89 22.86 11.77
N CYS A 208 -2.34 24.04 11.36
CA CYS A 208 -1.69 25.29 11.72
C CYS A 208 -2.66 26.19 12.49
N ALA A 209 -2.48 26.29 13.82
CA ALA A 209 -3.34 27.10 14.68
C ALA A 209 -3.37 28.60 14.31
N ASN A 210 -2.32 29.08 13.63
CA ASN A 210 -2.17 30.49 13.23
C ASN A 210 -2.71 30.79 11.83
N ARG A 211 -3.24 29.79 11.11
CA ARG A 211 -3.83 29.99 9.78
C ARG A 211 -5.34 29.72 9.88
N PRO A 212 -6.19 30.76 9.79
CA PRO A 212 -7.64 30.59 9.84
C PRO A 212 -8.17 29.70 8.70
N ASP A 213 -7.42 29.63 7.60
CA ASP A 213 -7.74 28.80 6.43
C ASP A 213 -7.10 27.40 6.48
N SER A 214 -6.46 27.02 7.60
CA SER A 214 -5.87 25.67 7.73
C SER A 214 -6.97 24.63 7.88
N PHE A 215 -7.02 23.71 6.91
CA PHE A 215 -7.94 22.58 6.96
C PHE A 215 -7.48 21.59 8.02
N VAL A 216 -8.24 21.51 9.11
CA VAL A 216 -8.05 20.46 10.11
C VAL A 216 -8.91 19.27 9.69
N LEU A 217 -8.27 18.13 9.46
CA LEU A 217 -8.90 16.81 9.42
C LEU A 217 -8.85 16.21 10.83
N PRO A 218 -9.83 16.50 11.71
CA PRO A 218 -9.72 16.19 13.13
C PRO A 218 -9.86 14.70 13.42
N LYS A 219 -10.45 13.93 12.51
CA LYS A 219 -10.69 12.49 12.68
C LYS A 219 -9.65 11.62 11.96
N LEU A 220 -8.70 12.22 11.26
CA LEU A 220 -7.72 11.49 10.46
C LEU A 220 -6.83 10.64 11.38
N LYS A 221 -6.80 9.33 11.12
CA LYS A 221 -6.00 8.35 11.87
C LYS A 221 -4.94 7.71 10.99
N PHE A 222 -5.28 7.45 9.73
CA PHE A 222 -4.42 6.75 8.79
C PHE A 222 -4.12 7.66 7.61
N LEU A 223 -2.85 7.95 7.38
CA LEU A 223 -2.40 8.70 6.21
C LEU A 223 -1.48 7.83 5.37
N THR A 224 -1.77 7.69 4.09
CA THR A 224 -0.91 6.99 3.13
C THR A 224 -0.47 7.98 2.05
N LEU A 225 0.83 8.08 1.85
CA LEU A 225 1.44 8.98 0.88
C LEU A 225 2.12 8.15 -0.20
N PHE A 226 1.66 8.27 -1.45
CA PHE A 226 2.34 7.70 -2.60
C PHE A 226 3.38 8.69 -3.10
N LEU A 227 4.65 8.32 -3.05
CA LEU A 227 5.79 9.12 -3.47
C LEU A 227 6.27 8.64 -4.85
N ILE A 228 6.30 9.54 -5.84
CA ILE A 228 6.85 9.25 -7.18
C ILE A 228 8.32 9.66 -7.23
N GLU A 229 9.15 8.92 -7.96
CA GLU A 229 10.58 9.21 -8.16
C GLU A 229 10.89 10.63 -8.72
N SER A 230 10.00 11.24 -9.52
CA SER A 230 10.23 12.61 -10.03
C SER A 230 10.40 13.64 -8.92
N VAL A 231 9.84 13.32 -7.75
CA VAL A 231 9.96 14.09 -6.52
C VAL A 231 11.28 13.82 -5.77
N ALA A 232 11.83 12.62 -5.88
CA ALA A 232 13.06 12.23 -5.20
C ALA A 232 14.34 12.69 -5.93
N GLY A 233 14.26 12.87 -7.26
CA GLY A 233 15.41 13.23 -8.10
C GLY A 233 15.67 14.73 -8.29
N ARG A 234 14.80 15.62 -7.80
CA ARG A 234 15.05 17.07 -7.80
C ARG A 234 15.49 17.47 -6.39
N GLU A 235 16.74 17.89 -6.26
CA GLU A 235 17.42 18.21 -5.00
C GLU A 235 16.75 19.33 -4.17
N ASP A 236 15.68 19.98 -4.66
CA ASP A 236 15.16 21.24 -4.12
C ASP A 236 13.65 21.23 -3.80
N ASN A 237 13.04 20.05 -3.64
CA ASN A 237 11.59 19.95 -3.54
C ASN A 237 11.02 20.25 -2.14
N GLY A 238 11.84 20.31 -1.09
CA GLY A 238 11.40 20.61 0.28
C GLY A 238 10.42 19.59 0.89
N ILE A 239 10.22 18.45 0.23
CA ILE A 239 9.28 17.40 0.64
C ILE A 239 9.77 16.63 1.88
N PRO A 240 11.06 16.28 2.02
CA PRO A 240 11.57 15.70 3.26
C PRO A 240 11.31 16.60 4.48
N GLU A 241 11.53 17.90 4.34
CA GLU A 241 11.27 18.90 5.38
C GLU A 241 9.78 19.00 5.70
N ALA A 242 8.92 19.06 4.68
CA ALA A 242 7.47 19.10 4.85
C ALA A 242 6.93 17.81 5.48
N LEU A 243 7.47 16.65 5.10
CA LEU A 243 7.12 15.36 5.70
C LEU A 243 7.57 15.30 7.16
N LYS A 244 8.79 15.75 7.46
CA LYS A 244 9.28 15.85 8.84
C LYS A 244 8.37 16.74 9.67
N HIS A 245 7.98 17.90 9.14
CA HIS A 245 7.08 18.83 9.80
C HIS A 245 5.69 18.20 10.03
N LEU A 246 5.15 17.51 9.03
CA LEU A 246 3.90 16.74 9.14
C LEU A 246 3.99 15.67 10.23
N MET A 247 5.10 14.93 10.29
CA MET A 247 5.33 13.93 11.32
C MET A 247 5.39 14.57 12.71
N GLN A 248 6.12 15.67 12.87
CA GLN A 248 6.23 16.37 14.15
C GLN A 248 4.85 16.87 14.63
N GLU A 249 4.11 17.57 13.78
CA GLU A 249 2.85 18.22 14.17
C GLU A 249 1.65 17.26 14.31
N ARG A 250 1.60 16.18 13.53
CA ARG A 250 0.48 15.21 13.57
C ARG A 250 0.76 13.97 14.40
N MET A 251 2.03 13.61 14.62
CA MET A 251 2.39 12.38 15.32
C MET A 251 2.94 12.64 16.72
N GLU A 252 3.56 13.78 17.00
CA GLU A 252 4.06 14.09 18.34
C GLU A 252 2.93 14.80 19.11
N ASP A 253 2.65 14.38 20.36
CA ASP A 253 1.63 14.97 21.26
C ASP A 253 1.99 16.42 21.70
N LEU A 254 2.67 17.19 20.84
CA LEU A 254 3.11 18.56 21.11
C LEU A 254 1.95 19.56 21.10
N THR A 255 0.76 19.16 20.63
CA THR A 255 -0.40 20.06 20.63
C THR A 255 -1.06 20.15 22.01
N SER A 256 -0.42 20.93 22.87
CA SER A 256 -1.08 21.69 23.93
C SER A 256 -2.20 22.63 23.40
N HIS A 257 -2.52 22.58 22.10
CA HIS A 257 -3.47 23.44 21.39
C HIS A 257 -4.67 22.69 20.77
N GLY A 258 -4.87 21.40 21.08
CA GLY A 258 -6.19 20.80 21.25
C GLY A 258 -7.14 20.63 20.04
N GLN A 259 -6.75 20.89 18.79
CA GLN A 259 -7.71 20.83 17.66
C GLN A 259 -7.60 19.62 16.71
N GLY A 260 -6.57 18.78 16.80
CA GLY A 260 -6.42 17.61 15.93
C GLY A 260 -6.23 16.31 16.71
N ARG A 261 -6.88 15.21 16.29
CA ARG A 261 -6.51 13.88 16.76
C ARG A 261 -5.14 13.52 16.19
N ARG A 262 -4.30 12.90 17.03
CA ARG A 262 -3.02 12.31 16.65
C ARG A 262 -3.21 11.24 15.58
N LEU A 263 -2.39 11.27 14.54
CA LEU A 263 -2.34 10.22 13.53
C LEU A 263 -1.87 8.91 14.19
N GLU A 264 -2.57 7.82 13.90
CA GLU A 264 -2.24 6.48 14.42
C GLU A 264 -1.20 5.78 13.52
N GLU A 265 -1.22 6.06 12.21
CA GLU A 265 -0.32 5.43 11.24
C GLU A 265 -0.04 6.33 10.03
N LEU A 266 1.23 6.38 9.60
CA LEU A 266 1.67 7.05 8.39
C LEU A 266 2.34 6.03 7.45
N ARG A 267 1.74 5.77 6.29
CA ARG A 267 2.27 4.86 5.26
C ARG A 267 2.94 5.66 4.15
N LEU A 268 4.13 5.27 3.74
CA LEU A 268 4.91 5.91 2.68
C LEU A 268 5.19 4.90 1.58
N ILE A 269 4.43 4.98 0.49
CA ILE A 269 4.53 4.06 -0.63
C ILE A 269 5.45 4.67 -1.67
N LEU A 270 6.65 4.14 -1.86
CA LEU A 270 7.53 4.54 -2.94
C LEU A 270 7.13 3.79 -4.22
N GLN A 271 6.64 4.51 -5.23
CA GLN A 271 6.54 3.93 -6.56
C GLN A 271 7.90 4.07 -7.26
N LEU A 272 8.77 3.09 -7.04
CA LEU A 272 10.03 2.97 -7.78
C LEU A 272 9.76 2.36 -9.16
N PRO A 273 10.16 3.01 -10.26
CA PRO A 273 10.16 2.32 -11.55
C PRO A 273 11.18 1.18 -11.52
N PRO A 274 10.98 0.13 -12.32
CA PRO A 274 11.79 -1.08 -12.27
C PRO A 274 13.27 -0.93 -12.68
N ILE A 275 13.75 0.29 -13.01
CA ILE A 275 14.95 0.50 -13.85
C ILE A 275 16.18 1.09 -13.11
N ILE A 276 16.11 1.51 -11.83
CA ILE A 276 17.30 2.08 -11.17
C ILE A 276 18.21 0.97 -10.61
N GLU A 277 18.99 0.36 -11.49
CA GLU A 277 20.12 -0.49 -11.14
C GLU A 277 21.42 0.34 -11.24
N ASP A 278 22.20 0.34 -10.16
CA ASP A 278 23.58 0.84 -10.05
C ASP A 278 23.82 2.34 -9.74
N SER A 279 24.14 2.68 -8.48
CA SER A 279 25.46 3.31 -8.15
C SER A 279 25.65 3.86 -6.72
N LEU A 280 24.62 4.04 -5.88
CA LEU A 280 24.80 4.79 -4.61
C LEU A 280 24.84 3.95 -3.32
N VAL A 281 25.02 2.64 -3.44
CA VAL A 281 24.67 1.70 -2.37
C VAL A 281 25.71 1.64 -1.24
N LEU A 282 26.97 1.35 -1.56
CA LEU A 282 27.98 1.06 -0.53
C LEU A 282 28.52 2.28 0.28
N PRO A 283 28.67 3.49 -0.30
CA PRO A 283 29.25 4.63 0.41
C PRO A 283 28.39 5.16 1.57
N ASN A 284 27.06 5.12 1.44
CA ASN A 284 26.15 5.73 2.42
C ASN A 284 25.94 4.87 3.69
N LEU A 285 25.96 3.54 3.58
CA LEU A 285 26.02 2.64 4.75
C LEU A 285 27.34 2.76 5.51
N GLN A 286 28.44 2.91 4.78
CA GLN A 286 29.75 3.16 5.37
C GLN A 286 29.78 4.52 6.10
N ARG A 287 29.07 5.53 5.57
CA ARG A 287 28.91 6.83 6.21
C ARG A 287 28.09 6.74 7.51
N TRP A 288 26.97 6.02 7.53
CA TRP A 288 26.20 5.81 8.77
C TRP A 288 26.96 4.98 9.83
N LEU A 289 27.61 3.88 9.42
CA LEU A 289 28.42 3.07 10.34
C LEU A 289 29.62 3.84 10.90
N ALA A 290 30.10 4.88 10.20
CA ALA A 290 31.17 5.75 10.66
C ALA A 290 30.66 6.85 11.62
N ASN A 291 29.44 7.36 11.43
CA ASN A 291 28.84 8.43 12.25
C ASN A 291 27.39 8.10 12.65
N PRO A 292 27.17 7.29 13.71
CA PRO A 292 25.83 6.92 14.15
C PRO A 292 25.02 8.07 14.78
N ASP A 293 25.69 9.14 15.21
CA ASP A 293 25.08 10.35 15.81
C ASP A 293 24.68 11.40 14.76
N GLU A 294 25.09 11.23 13.51
CA GLU A 294 24.66 12.08 12.41
C GLU A 294 23.22 11.69 12.06
N PRO A 295 22.24 12.59 12.21
CA PRO A 295 20.85 12.26 11.93
C PRO A 295 20.77 11.81 10.48
N ILE A 296 20.41 10.54 10.26
CA ILE A 296 20.03 10.06 8.93
C ILE A 296 18.83 10.91 8.54
N ALA A 297 19.02 11.97 7.76
CA ALA A 297 17.92 12.59 7.05
C ALA A 297 17.35 11.49 6.12
N PRO A 298 16.07 11.07 6.27
CA PRO A 298 15.50 10.07 5.40
C PRO A 298 15.07 10.78 4.11
N PRO A 299 15.92 10.75 3.07
CA PRO A 299 15.53 10.09 1.81
C PRO A 299 16.64 9.23 1.17
N GLU A 300 17.94 9.52 1.41
CA GLU A 300 19.03 8.84 0.70
C GLU A 300 19.32 7.42 1.24
N GLY A 301 19.17 7.21 2.55
CA GLY A 301 19.32 5.89 3.19
C GLY A 301 18.18 4.90 2.86
N PHE A 302 17.02 5.45 2.46
CA PHE A 302 15.80 4.71 2.17
C PHE A 302 15.83 4.06 0.77
N HIS A 303 16.22 4.81 -0.26
CA HIS A 303 16.53 4.25 -1.58
C HIS A 303 17.69 3.25 -1.52
N PHE A 304 18.66 3.49 -0.64
CA PHE A 304 19.84 2.64 -0.44
C PHE A 304 19.48 1.21 0.00
N MET A 305 18.72 1.04 1.10
CA MET A 305 18.43 -0.30 1.62
C MET A 305 17.46 -1.08 0.73
N MET A 306 16.48 -0.39 0.13
CA MET A 306 15.54 -1.00 -0.80
C MET A 306 16.26 -1.47 -2.07
N ASN A 307 17.14 -0.66 -2.67
CA ASN A 307 17.91 -1.08 -3.85
C ASN A 307 18.85 -2.26 -3.56
N LEU A 308 19.47 -2.31 -2.37
CA LEU A 308 20.32 -3.44 -1.98
C LEU A 308 19.50 -4.74 -1.84
N PHE A 309 18.31 -4.66 -1.23
CA PHE A 309 17.43 -5.81 -1.01
C PHE A 309 16.75 -6.29 -2.29
N THR A 310 16.21 -5.37 -3.10
CA THR A 310 15.60 -5.69 -4.41
C THR A 310 16.61 -6.31 -5.37
N ARG A 311 17.86 -5.83 -5.38
CA ARG A 311 18.96 -6.46 -6.13
C ARG A 311 19.25 -7.87 -5.62
N TRP A 312 19.25 -8.06 -4.31
CA TRP A 312 19.52 -9.34 -3.67
C TRP A 312 18.40 -10.37 -3.93
N SER A 313 17.13 -10.00 -3.71
CA SER A 313 15.95 -10.83 -3.96
C SER A 313 15.88 -11.28 -5.42
N ARG A 314 16.04 -10.35 -6.38
CA ARG A 314 16.06 -10.67 -7.81
C ARG A 314 17.24 -11.56 -8.23
N THR A 315 18.39 -11.42 -7.57
CA THR A 315 19.57 -12.25 -7.85
C THR A 315 19.39 -13.68 -7.32
N LEU A 316 18.65 -13.85 -6.23
CA LEU A 316 18.30 -15.17 -5.67
C LEU A 316 17.18 -15.85 -6.47
N GLU A 317 16.21 -15.09 -6.97
CA GLU A 317 15.07 -15.61 -7.74
C GLU A 317 15.41 -16.01 -9.19
N ARG A 318 16.35 -15.32 -9.85
CA ARG A 318 16.56 -15.46 -11.31
C ARG A 318 17.39 -16.66 -11.77
N ASP A 319 18.07 -17.41 -10.89
CA ASP A 319 18.92 -18.51 -11.37
C ASP A 319 19.19 -19.58 -10.29
N PRO A 320 18.50 -20.74 -10.29
CA PRO A 320 18.84 -21.85 -9.38
C PRO A 320 20.13 -22.60 -9.77
N VAL A 321 20.78 -22.27 -10.89
CA VAL A 321 21.97 -22.98 -11.39
C VAL A 321 23.26 -22.21 -11.05
N TRP A 322 23.58 -22.15 -9.75
CA TRP A 322 24.69 -21.36 -9.19
C TRP A 322 26.13 -21.86 -9.51
N ILE A 323 26.32 -22.97 -10.24
CA ILE A 323 27.58 -23.73 -10.21
C ILE A 323 28.52 -23.55 -11.43
N ARG A 324 28.14 -22.93 -12.58
CA ARG A 324 28.89 -23.17 -13.84
C ARG A 324 29.74 -22.09 -14.51
N ASN A 325 29.93 -20.87 -13.98
CA ASN A 325 30.80 -19.87 -14.66
C ASN A 325 31.74 -19.12 -13.70
N GLU A 326 33.05 -19.35 -13.85
CA GLU A 326 34.13 -18.79 -13.00
C GLU A 326 34.35 -17.28 -13.18
N GLU A 327 34.25 -16.74 -14.40
CA GLU A 327 34.41 -15.29 -14.64
C GLU A 327 33.29 -14.42 -14.04
N ARG A 328 32.13 -15.02 -13.70
CA ARG A 328 31.05 -14.33 -12.99
C ARG A 328 31.17 -14.41 -11.47
N GLN A 329 32.10 -15.20 -10.90
CA GLN A 329 32.18 -15.43 -9.46
C GLN A 329 32.65 -14.18 -8.67
N SER A 330 33.56 -13.37 -9.21
CA SER A 330 34.07 -12.17 -8.54
C SER A 330 32.98 -11.11 -8.32
N LYS A 331 32.13 -10.85 -9.32
CA LYS A 331 30.95 -9.97 -9.19
C LYS A 331 29.87 -10.55 -8.27
N ARG A 332 29.83 -11.87 -8.09
CA ARG A 332 28.85 -12.58 -7.25
C ARG A 332 29.25 -12.69 -5.77
N ILE A 333 30.55 -12.66 -5.44
CA ILE A 333 31.06 -12.71 -4.06
C ILE A 333 30.99 -11.34 -3.36
N ALA A 334 31.14 -10.25 -4.11
CA ALA A 334 31.19 -8.90 -3.54
C ALA A 334 29.97 -8.55 -2.64
N PRO A 335 28.71 -8.87 -2.99
CA PRO A 335 27.56 -8.67 -2.11
C PRO A 335 27.65 -9.47 -0.80
N LEU A 336 28.14 -10.71 -0.85
CA LEU A 336 28.25 -11.58 0.33
C LEU A 336 29.37 -11.11 1.27
N LEU A 337 30.48 -10.63 0.73
CA LEU A 337 31.52 -9.96 1.54
C LEU A 337 31.01 -8.66 2.15
N SER A 338 30.18 -7.90 1.40
CA SER A 338 29.54 -6.69 1.93
C SER A 338 28.61 -7.00 3.10
N LEU A 339 27.77 -8.04 2.97
CA LEU A 339 26.92 -8.52 4.05
C LEU A 339 27.74 -8.98 5.26
N HIS A 340 28.81 -9.73 5.03
CA HIS A 340 29.69 -10.20 6.10
C HIS A 340 30.31 -9.03 6.87
N ARG A 341 30.82 -8.01 6.18
CA ARG A 341 31.36 -6.79 6.79
C ARG A 341 30.29 -6.02 7.56
N THR A 342 29.08 -5.93 7.01
CA THR A 342 27.95 -5.25 7.65
C THR A 342 27.56 -5.95 8.95
N LEU A 343 27.38 -7.28 8.93
CA LEU A 343 27.10 -8.03 10.16
C LEU A 343 28.25 -7.93 11.17
N ASN A 344 29.52 -7.96 10.73
CA ASN A 344 30.66 -7.78 11.64
C ASN A 344 30.63 -6.41 12.32
N ALA A 345 30.23 -5.37 11.58
CA ALA A 345 30.10 -4.03 12.13
C ALA A 345 28.98 -4.00 13.17
N LEU A 346 27.80 -4.53 12.84
CA LEU A 346 26.64 -4.57 13.75
C LEU A 346 26.92 -5.40 15.02
N GLU A 347 27.67 -6.50 14.93
CA GLU A 347 28.07 -7.32 16.08
C GLU A 347 29.03 -6.61 17.05
N ARG A 348 29.79 -5.63 16.55
CA ARG A 348 30.73 -4.84 17.38
C ARG A 348 30.07 -3.62 18.00
N GLN A 349 28.84 -3.30 17.61
CA GLN A 349 28.16 -2.13 18.12
C GLN A 349 27.69 -2.35 19.56
N ASP A 350 27.99 -1.38 20.41
CA ASP A 350 27.46 -1.33 21.77
C ASP A 350 26.10 -0.63 21.76
N LEU A 351 25.03 -1.42 21.89
CA LEU A 351 23.65 -0.91 21.89
C LEU A 351 23.38 0.15 22.96
N SER A 352 24.13 0.16 24.06
CA SER A 352 23.96 1.17 25.12
C SER A 352 24.43 2.56 24.70
N LYS A 353 25.33 2.63 23.72
CA LYS A 353 25.87 3.87 23.15
C LYS A 353 25.21 4.25 21.85
N LEU A 354 24.50 3.32 21.22
CA LEU A 354 23.86 3.53 19.93
C LEU A 354 22.51 4.22 20.13
N GLY A 355 22.16 5.14 19.22
CA GLY A 355 20.80 5.63 19.09
C GLY A 355 19.86 4.48 18.69
N LEU A 356 19.31 3.76 19.68
CA LEU A 356 18.40 2.62 19.45
C LEU A 356 17.21 3.02 18.58
N GLN A 357 16.78 4.28 18.66
CA GLN A 357 15.75 4.85 17.80
C GLN A 357 16.16 4.82 16.32
N ALA A 358 17.39 5.24 15.99
CA ALA A 358 17.91 5.19 14.62
C ALA A 358 17.96 3.74 14.10
N LEU A 359 18.30 2.78 14.97
CA LEU A 359 18.31 1.36 14.63
C LEU A 359 16.89 0.82 14.37
N ILE A 360 15.91 1.16 15.21
CA ILE A 360 14.50 0.82 15.01
C ILE A 360 13.97 1.41 13.69
N SER A 361 14.32 2.66 13.39
CA SER A 361 13.85 3.34 12.20
C SER A 361 14.59 2.93 10.93
N SER A 362 15.76 2.32 11.04
CA SER A 362 16.56 1.94 9.89
C SER A 362 15.97 0.80 9.08
N GLY A 363 15.16 -0.09 9.67
CA GLY A 363 14.71 -1.33 9.02
C GLY A 363 15.70 -2.50 9.10
N ILE A 364 16.89 -2.30 9.70
CA ILE A 364 17.89 -3.35 9.90
C ILE A 364 17.33 -4.57 10.65
N PRO A 365 16.53 -4.43 11.74
CA PRO A 365 15.97 -5.59 12.45
C PRO A 365 15.11 -6.49 11.55
N TYR A 366 14.33 -5.91 10.65
CA TYR A 366 13.57 -6.67 9.67
C TYR A 366 14.51 -7.46 8.73
N LEU A 367 15.53 -6.82 8.17
CA LEU A 367 16.49 -7.48 7.29
C LEU A 367 17.22 -8.63 7.97
N LEU A 368 17.61 -8.45 9.24
CA LEU A 368 18.22 -9.52 10.04
C LEU A 368 17.27 -10.70 10.21
N ARG A 369 15.96 -10.46 10.32
CA ARG A 369 14.97 -11.53 10.45
C ARG A 369 14.83 -12.32 9.15
N GLU A 370 14.81 -11.63 8.01
CA GLU A 370 14.80 -12.29 6.70
C GLU A 370 16.08 -13.12 6.48
N ILE A 371 17.24 -12.59 6.83
CA ILE A 371 18.50 -13.36 6.80
C ILE A 371 18.44 -14.57 7.74
N ALA A 372 17.81 -14.44 8.92
CA ALA A 372 17.66 -15.53 9.87
C ALA A 372 16.64 -16.60 9.43
N ASN A 373 15.78 -16.30 8.45
CA ASN A 373 14.73 -17.21 7.97
C ASN A 373 15.34 -18.42 7.23
N PRO A 374 15.00 -19.67 7.61
CA PRO A 374 15.59 -20.87 6.99
C PRO A 374 15.03 -21.21 5.60
N GLN A 375 13.95 -20.56 5.15
CA GLN A 375 13.23 -20.99 3.94
C GLN A 375 14.03 -20.86 2.63
N GLU A 376 14.99 -19.94 2.55
CA GLU A 376 15.74 -19.68 1.31
C GLU A 376 17.23 -19.94 1.49
N PRO A 377 17.90 -20.71 0.60
CA PRO A 377 19.32 -21.00 0.70
C PRO A 377 20.16 -19.74 0.49
N ILE A 378 21.02 -19.40 1.46
CA ILE A 378 21.99 -18.30 1.35
C ILE A 378 23.34 -18.86 0.88
N PRO A 379 23.88 -18.41 -0.26
CA PRO A 379 25.21 -18.83 -0.71
C PRO A 379 26.28 -18.54 0.35
N MET A 380 27.23 -19.47 0.51
CA MET A 380 28.32 -19.38 1.49
C MET A 380 27.88 -19.30 2.97
N GLU A 381 26.64 -19.69 3.30
CA GLU A 381 26.16 -19.74 4.69
C GLU A 381 27.07 -20.58 5.61
N PHE A 382 27.63 -21.69 5.10
CA PHE A 382 28.53 -22.54 5.88
C PHE A 382 29.85 -21.84 6.28
N ILE A 383 30.28 -20.84 5.50
CA ILE A 383 31.50 -20.05 5.75
C ILE A 383 31.18 -18.91 6.71
N PHE A 384 30.21 -18.06 6.34
CA PHE A 384 29.97 -16.80 7.04
C PHE A 384 28.92 -16.86 8.13
N ARG A 385 28.13 -17.94 8.19
CA ARG A 385 27.09 -18.20 9.20
C ARG A 385 26.08 -17.06 9.33
N PHE A 386 25.66 -16.47 8.21
CA PHE A 386 24.81 -15.28 8.18
C PHE A 386 23.53 -15.48 9.01
N ARG A 387 22.85 -16.63 8.88
CA ARG A 387 21.60 -16.88 9.61
C ARG A 387 21.81 -16.91 11.11
N LYS A 388 22.84 -17.64 11.57
CA LYS A 388 23.17 -17.77 12.99
C LYS A 388 23.50 -16.40 13.60
N ARG A 389 24.27 -15.60 12.87
CA ARG A 389 24.70 -14.27 13.29
C ARG A 389 23.54 -13.28 13.34
N ALA A 390 22.71 -13.26 12.31
CA ALA A 390 21.53 -12.40 12.27
C ALA A 390 20.54 -12.76 13.38
N LYS A 391 20.29 -14.05 13.63
CA LYS A 391 19.47 -14.52 14.75
C LYS A 391 20.05 -14.08 16.09
N PHE A 392 21.36 -14.26 16.29
CA PHE A 392 22.04 -13.85 17.52
C PHE A 392 21.91 -12.34 17.78
N LEU A 393 22.07 -11.51 16.74
CA LEU A 393 21.84 -10.06 16.85
C LEU A 393 20.40 -9.77 17.28
N LEU A 394 19.40 -10.37 16.61
CA LEU A 394 18.00 -10.16 16.94
C LEU A 394 17.64 -10.57 18.37
N ASP A 395 18.11 -11.73 18.82
CA ASP A 395 17.86 -12.24 20.16
C ASP A 395 18.43 -11.27 21.22
N ASN A 396 19.62 -10.73 20.98
CA ASN A 396 20.26 -9.75 21.88
C ASN A 396 19.62 -8.37 21.81
N TRP A 397 19.11 -7.98 20.64
CA TRP A 397 18.54 -6.64 20.42
C TRP A 397 17.07 -6.54 20.82
N LYS A 398 16.35 -7.66 20.94
CA LYS A 398 14.91 -7.68 21.22
C LYS A 398 14.52 -6.84 22.45
N ALA A 399 15.07 -7.17 23.61
CA ALA A 399 14.75 -6.48 24.86
C ALA A 399 15.09 -4.97 24.83
N PRO A 400 16.31 -4.53 24.46
CA PRO A 400 16.64 -3.10 24.44
C PRO A 400 15.84 -2.31 23.40
N LEU A 401 15.54 -2.88 22.23
CA LEU A 401 14.71 -2.20 21.23
C LEU A 401 13.27 -2.01 21.72
N ILE A 402 12.66 -3.04 22.33
CA ILE A 402 11.33 -2.93 22.94
C ILE A 402 11.32 -1.88 24.06
N ALA A 403 12.33 -1.90 24.92
CA ALA A 403 12.46 -0.92 26.01
C ALA A 403 12.58 0.51 25.46
N SER A 404 13.37 0.71 24.39
CA SER A 404 13.51 2.00 23.70
C SER A 404 12.19 2.48 23.10
N VAL A 405 11.43 1.58 22.46
CA VAL A 405 10.09 1.89 21.95
C VAL A 405 9.14 2.32 23.07
N ARG A 406 9.14 1.61 24.21
CA ARG A 406 8.28 1.96 25.35
C ARG A 406 8.67 3.28 26.00
N ALA A 407 9.98 3.54 26.11
CA ALA A 407 10.51 4.76 26.72
C ALA A 407 10.21 6.00 25.87
N CYS A 408 9.99 5.82 24.58
CA CYS A 408 9.79 6.91 23.64
C CYS A 408 8.42 6.74 22.96
N SER A 409 7.41 7.45 23.45
CA SER A 409 6.06 7.46 22.85
C SER A 409 6.04 8.00 21.41
N THR A 410 7.15 8.55 20.93
CA THR A 410 7.36 9.04 19.56
C THR A 410 8.27 8.13 18.74
N CYS A 411 8.74 7.00 19.28
CA CYS A 411 9.51 6.02 18.52
C CYS A 411 8.65 5.39 17.45
N SER A 412 8.79 5.86 16.20
CA SER A 412 8.24 5.19 15.04
C SER A 412 9.10 4.00 14.64
N SER A 413 8.47 2.88 14.33
CA SER A 413 9.11 1.76 13.65
C SER A 413 8.79 1.80 12.16
N TRP A 414 9.82 1.62 11.32
CA TRP A 414 9.60 1.42 9.91
C TRP A 414 9.29 -0.05 9.64
N GLN A 415 8.12 -0.29 9.09
CA GLN A 415 7.69 -1.57 8.56
C GLN A 415 7.85 -1.54 7.05
N PHE A 416 8.62 -2.47 6.51
CA PHE A 416 8.80 -2.58 5.08
C PHE A 416 7.81 -3.60 4.55
N TYR A 417 7.35 -3.41 3.32
CA TYR A 417 6.36 -4.22 2.66
C TYR A 417 6.82 -4.37 1.21
N TRP A 418 7.20 -5.58 0.80
CA TRP A 418 7.73 -5.82 -0.55
C TRP A 418 8.91 -4.90 -0.89
N ASP A 419 9.29 -4.79 -2.17
CA ASP A 419 10.41 -3.98 -2.66
C ASP A 419 10.12 -2.47 -2.74
N THR A 420 8.90 -2.02 -2.44
CA THR A 420 8.46 -0.65 -2.79
C THR A 420 7.63 0.07 -1.72
N VAL A 421 7.15 -0.62 -0.69
CA VAL A 421 6.26 0.00 0.31
C VAL A 421 6.99 0.08 1.66
N ALA A 422 6.93 1.24 2.28
CA ALA A 422 7.38 1.43 3.64
C ALA A 422 6.27 2.07 4.47
N VAL A 423 6.23 1.75 5.74
CA VAL A 423 5.20 2.26 6.64
C VAL A 423 5.87 2.70 7.91
N VAL A 424 5.61 3.92 8.30
CA VAL A 424 6.02 4.49 9.56
C VAL A 424 4.88 4.26 10.55
N ARG A 425 5.02 3.22 11.37
CA ARG A 425 4.04 2.89 12.41
C ARG A 425 4.50 3.44 13.75
N TYR A 426 3.56 4.02 14.49
CA TYR A 426 3.77 4.41 15.87
C TYR A 426 3.09 3.38 16.77
N PRO A 427 3.83 2.81 17.74
CA PRO A 427 3.30 1.81 18.64
C PRO A 427 2.27 2.44 19.57
N ARG A 428 1.17 1.73 19.79
CA ARG A 428 0.15 2.17 20.76
C ARG A 428 0.64 1.86 22.17
N ILE A 429 0.30 2.74 23.12
CA ILE A 429 0.68 2.62 24.54
C ILE A 429 0.29 1.24 25.15
N GLN A 430 -0.73 0.58 24.60
CA GLN A 430 -1.27 -0.69 25.10
C GLN A 430 -0.76 -1.93 24.35
N GLU A 431 0.22 -1.82 23.44
CA GLU A 431 0.74 -2.98 22.72
C GLU A 431 1.59 -3.89 23.62
N SER A 432 1.45 -5.21 23.43
CA SER A 432 2.28 -6.18 24.14
C SER A 432 3.73 -6.15 23.61
N ASP A 433 4.69 -6.65 24.40
CA ASP A 433 6.09 -6.74 23.95
C ASP A 433 6.26 -7.58 22.69
N GLU A 434 5.43 -8.60 22.53
CA GLU A 434 5.43 -9.40 21.30
C GLU A 434 4.83 -8.64 20.12
N ASP A 435 3.83 -7.79 20.33
CA ASP A 435 3.27 -6.98 19.23
C ASP A 435 4.23 -5.86 18.82
N ILE A 436 4.90 -5.22 19.79
CA ILE A 436 5.97 -4.25 19.52
C ILE A 436 7.11 -4.94 18.78
N TRP A 437 7.56 -6.11 19.25
CA TRP A 437 8.62 -6.85 18.58
C TRP A 437 8.22 -7.24 17.16
N LYS A 438 7.01 -7.77 16.98
CA LYS A 438 6.46 -8.07 15.66
C LYS A 438 6.45 -6.81 14.79
N SER A 439 6.08 -5.65 15.33
CA SER A 439 6.13 -4.39 14.57
C SER A 439 7.55 -4.03 14.13
N ILE A 440 8.56 -4.27 14.96
CA ILE A 440 9.97 -3.98 14.65
C ILE A 440 10.53 -4.93 13.59
N VAL A 441 10.21 -6.23 13.65
CA VAL A 441 10.84 -7.26 12.80
C VAL A 441 9.94 -7.83 11.70
N GLN A 442 8.64 -7.51 11.67
CA GLN A 442 7.73 -8.03 10.65
C GLN A 442 7.52 -7.06 9.49
N THR A 443 7.70 -7.59 8.28
CA THR A 443 6.83 -7.29 7.15
C THR A 443 5.43 -7.78 7.47
N HIS A 444 4.45 -6.88 7.51
CA HIS A 444 3.10 -7.35 7.21
C HIS A 444 3.09 -7.63 5.70
N ARG A 445 2.69 -8.84 5.27
CA ARG A 445 2.22 -8.97 3.89
C ARG A 445 0.91 -8.19 3.84
N LEU A 446 0.92 -6.98 3.27
CA LEU A 446 -0.34 -6.36 2.85
C LEU A 446 -1.03 -7.41 2.01
N ALA A 447 -2.26 -7.78 2.39
CA ALA A 447 -3.05 -8.68 1.57
C ALA A 447 -3.01 -8.10 0.15
N PRO A 448 -2.68 -8.88 -0.89
CA PRO A 448 -2.55 -8.35 -2.25
C PRO A 448 -3.79 -7.55 -2.69
N ALA A 449 -4.94 -7.79 -2.07
CA ALA A 449 -6.17 -7.02 -2.27
C ALA A 449 -6.16 -5.54 -1.80
N SER A 450 -5.21 -5.11 -0.97
CA SER A 450 -5.10 -3.70 -0.50
C SER A 450 -4.02 -2.90 -1.23
N LEU A 451 -3.12 -3.58 -1.94
CA LEU A 451 -2.09 -3.00 -2.79
C LEU A 451 -2.26 -3.59 -4.18
N TRP A 452 -3.22 -3.05 -4.93
CA TRP A 452 -3.28 -3.21 -6.39
C TRP A 452 -2.05 -2.49 -6.96
N VAL A 453 -0.88 -3.12 -6.91
CA VAL A 453 0.32 -2.64 -7.60
C VAL A 453 0.22 -3.18 -9.01
N TYR A 454 0.08 -2.26 -9.97
CA TYR A 454 0.06 -2.52 -11.41
C TYR A 454 1.42 -2.95 -11.94
#